data_AF-A0A8T2V877-F1
#
_entry.id   AF-A0A8T2V877-F1
#
_cell.length_a   1.000
_cell.length_b   1.000
_cell.length_c   1.000
_cell.angle_alpha   90.00
_cell.angle_beta   90.00
_cell.angle_gamma   90.00
#
_symmetry.space_group_name_H-M   'P 1'
#
loop_
_entity.id
_entity.type
_entity.pdbx_description
1 polymer ?
#
loop_
_entity_poly.entity_id
_entity_poly.type
_entity_poly.pdbx_seq_one_letter_code
_entity_poly.pdbx_strand_id
1 'polypeptide(L)'
;MPRIIFDNCANKYLFRSHEHLLLLLASRDPDIVIAALETLATLVKKPAQSTQSIRWHGDSVVNSHLFSLSQGWGGKEEGLGLLACAIEGGCDADVSRLGSTLHYEFYEDGTPKSDVDTGKQLASSCLQVIHVPDVHTVVKDDLQLFKELLDQYSVPTKLRFSLFTRLRFATAFNSLLTHRQFICIRLLAFTALLESNPDHEDLVVFFVNEPEFVNELVAILQAEDSVPEHTRILVVHALSAQAQDRPRQSNVLAVVSAGGHRGVLPNLVQKAVASLTNDSGICSIAFAEALLFLVTVLVSSSAGCVALREAGLIPTLLPLLKDTNSQHLDLVTSAVRILEAFMDYSNPAGTLFRDLGGQSLMSYLIDG
;
A
#
# COMPACT_ATOMS: atom_id res chain seq x y z
N MET A 1 -19.76 6.76 7.95
CA MET A 1 -19.95 6.94 9.42
C MET A 1 -18.93 6.16 10.26
N PRO A 2 -18.72 4.84 10.08
CA PRO A 2 -17.76 4.08 10.90
C PRO A 2 -16.31 4.59 10.77
N ARG A 3 -15.91 4.96 9.55
CA ARG A 3 -14.58 5.50 9.22
C ARG A 3 -14.23 6.75 10.04
N ILE A 4 -15.13 7.75 10.06
CA ILE A 4 -14.99 8.99 10.85
C ILE A 4 -14.92 8.70 12.36
N ILE A 5 -15.71 7.75 12.85
CA ILE A 5 -15.70 7.37 14.27
C ILE A 5 -14.37 6.70 14.62
N PHE A 6 -13.91 5.76 13.80
CA PHE A 6 -12.63 5.09 14.02
C PHE A 6 -11.48 6.07 13.90
N ASP A 7 -11.44 6.97 12.91
CA ASP A 7 -10.38 7.98 12.77
C ASP A 7 -10.14 8.78 14.06
N ASN A 8 -11.20 9.04 14.84
CA ASN A 8 -11.17 9.86 16.06
C ASN A 8 -11.12 9.09 17.39
N CYS A 9 -11.14 7.76 17.41
CA CYS A 9 -11.11 6.97 18.64
C CYS A 9 -9.68 6.57 19.07
N ALA A 10 -9.31 6.81 20.33
CA ALA A 10 -8.00 6.41 20.87
C ALA A 10 -7.87 4.89 21.17
N ASN A 11 -9.00 4.22 21.41
CA ASN A 11 -9.05 2.81 21.83
C ASN A 11 -9.60 1.87 20.73
N LYS A 12 -9.22 2.11 19.47
CA LYS A 12 -9.76 1.35 18.30
C LYS A 12 -9.56 -0.16 18.42
N TYR A 13 -8.45 -0.57 19.04
CA TYR A 13 -8.06 -1.98 19.26
C TYR A 13 -8.97 -2.78 20.20
N LEU A 14 -9.84 -2.12 20.98
CA LEU A 14 -10.79 -2.81 21.87
C LEU A 14 -12.00 -3.39 21.13
N PHE A 15 -12.25 -2.96 19.89
CA PHE A 15 -13.35 -3.47 19.08
C PHE A 15 -12.93 -4.78 18.41
N ARG A 16 -13.55 -5.90 18.82
CA ARG A 16 -13.43 -7.22 18.16
C ARG A 16 -14.11 -7.29 16.78
N SER A 17 -14.36 -6.15 16.14
CA SER A 17 -15.00 -6.07 14.82
C SER A 17 -14.11 -6.61 13.70
N HIS A 18 -12.81 -6.83 13.94
CA HIS A 18 -11.89 -7.39 12.94
C HIS A 18 -12.31 -8.79 12.45
N GLU A 19 -12.89 -9.65 13.31
CA GLU A 19 -13.40 -10.96 12.91
C GLU A 19 -14.48 -10.85 11.82
N HIS A 20 -15.37 -9.86 11.93
CA HIS A 20 -16.42 -9.61 10.95
C HIS A 20 -15.85 -9.02 9.66
N LEU A 21 -14.83 -8.15 9.77
CA LEU A 21 -14.12 -7.61 8.60
C LEU A 21 -13.43 -8.73 7.82
N LEU A 22 -12.84 -9.74 8.48
CA LEU A 22 -12.23 -10.89 7.81
C LEU A 22 -13.24 -11.69 6.98
N LEU A 23 -14.47 -11.86 7.47
CA LEU A 23 -15.52 -12.52 6.69
C LEU A 23 -15.85 -11.73 5.42
N LEU A 24 -15.85 -10.39 5.50
CA LEU A 24 -16.08 -9.53 4.33
C LEU A 24 -14.94 -9.58 3.31
N LEU A 25 -13.70 -9.86 3.74
CA LEU A 25 -12.57 -10.06 2.81
C LEU A 25 -12.79 -11.25 1.87
N ALA A 26 -13.56 -12.24 2.30
CA ALA A 26 -13.97 -13.39 1.49
C ALA A 26 -15.20 -13.12 0.60
N SER A 27 -15.75 -11.89 0.58
CA SER A 27 -16.79 -11.49 -0.37
C SER A 27 -16.29 -11.63 -1.80
N ARG A 28 -17.18 -11.90 -2.76
CA ARG A 28 -16.83 -11.87 -4.20
C ARG A 28 -16.73 -10.47 -4.75
N ASP A 29 -17.62 -9.61 -4.27
CA ASP A 29 -17.71 -8.21 -4.69
C ASP A 29 -16.44 -7.46 -4.25
N PRO A 30 -15.64 -6.93 -5.21
CA PRO A 30 -14.43 -6.21 -4.91
C PRO A 30 -14.70 -4.93 -4.11
N ASP A 31 -15.85 -4.27 -4.27
CA ASP A 31 -16.18 -3.03 -3.55
C ASP A 31 -16.42 -3.30 -2.06
N ILE A 32 -17.03 -4.44 -1.72
CA ILE A 32 -17.17 -4.88 -0.33
C ILE A 32 -15.80 -5.14 0.30
N VAL A 33 -14.89 -5.78 -0.45
CA VAL A 33 -13.52 -6.05 0.03
C VAL A 33 -12.75 -4.75 0.21
N ILE A 34 -12.84 -3.81 -0.72
CA ILE A 34 -12.24 -2.48 -0.61
C ILE A 34 -12.75 -1.78 0.64
N ALA A 35 -14.06 -1.69 0.84
CA ALA A 35 -14.64 -1.03 2.01
C ALA A 35 -14.22 -1.68 3.34
N ALA A 36 -14.13 -3.02 3.37
CA ALA A 36 -13.64 -3.76 4.53
C ALA A 36 -12.16 -3.46 4.81
N LEU A 37 -11.32 -3.43 3.77
CA LEU A 37 -9.90 -3.12 3.88
C LEU A 37 -9.64 -1.66 4.24
N GLU A 38 -10.40 -0.70 3.70
CA GLU A 38 -10.31 0.71 4.11
C GLU A 38 -10.63 0.88 5.60
N THR A 39 -11.66 0.18 6.07
CA THR A 39 -12.05 0.17 7.49
C THR A 39 -10.95 -0.45 8.35
N LEU A 40 -10.36 -1.55 7.89
CA LEU A 40 -9.27 -2.22 8.58
C LEU A 40 -8.00 -1.34 8.61
N ALA A 41 -7.59 -0.76 7.48
CA ALA A 41 -6.46 0.16 7.39
C ALA A 41 -6.62 1.34 8.36
N THR A 42 -7.84 1.90 8.44
CA THR A 42 -8.17 2.97 9.40
C THR A 42 -8.06 2.51 10.87
N LEU A 43 -8.39 1.26 11.16
CA LEU A 43 -8.31 0.65 12.49
C LEU A 43 -6.86 0.46 12.94
N VAL A 44 -5.99 0.04 12.02
CA VAL A 44 -4.60 -0.34 12.30
C VAL A 44 -3.59 0.80 12.11
N LYS A 45 -4.03 1.92 11.50
CA LYS A 45 -3.20 3.07 11.12
C LYS A 45 -2.26 3.51 12.24
N LYS A 46 -0.96 3.58 11.92
CA LYS A 46 0.07 4.08 12.84
C LYS A 46 0.19 5.60 12.73
N PRO A 47 -0.01 6.37 13.83
CA PRO A 47 0.29 7.80 13.80
C PRO A 47 1.80 8.03 13.59
N ALA A 48 2.17 9.01 12.77
CA ALA A 48 3.55 9.24 12.34
C ALA A 48 4.54 9.49 13.50
N GLN A 49 4.07 9.99 14.65
CA GLN A 49 4.90 10.45 15.76
C GLN A 49 4.59 9.74 17.10
N SER A 50 3.76 8.68 17.14
CA SER A 50 3.48 8.06 18.44
C SER A 50 4.67 7.29 18.98
N THR A 51 5.14 7.71 20.14
CA THR A 51 5.94 6.92 21.09
C THR A 51 5.09 5.91 21.86
N GLN A 52 3.76 5.90 21.66
CA GLN A 52 2.83 5.04 22.39
C GLN A 52 2.92 3.57 21.93
N SER A 53 3.09 2.70 22.92
CA SER A 53 3.36 1.27 22.82
C SER A 53 2.13 0.42 22.42
N ILE A 54 0.93 1.00 22.36
CA ILE A 54 -0.29 0.22 22.09
C ILE A 54 -0.47 0.08 20.58
N ARG A 55 0.24 -0.90 20.06
CA ARG A 55 0.25 -1.30 18.66
C ARG A 55 -0.80 -2.38 18.46
N TRP A 56 -1.65 -2.23 17.45
CA TRP A 56 -2.55 -3.31 17.06
C TRP A 56 -1.70 -4.45 16.48
N HIS A 57 -1.88 -5.65 17.01
CA HIS A 57 -1.20 -6.85 16.52
C HIS A 57 -2.26 -7.71 15.87
N GLY A 58 -2.14 -7.90 14.56
CA GLY A 58 -2.99 -8.84 13.84
C GLY A 58 -2.67 -10.25 14.30
N ASP A 59 -3.70 -11.08 14.42
CA ASP A 59 -3.49 -12.51 14.58
C ASP A 59 -2.93 -13.12 13.28
N SER A 60 -2.48 -14.38 13.37
CA SER A 60 -1.93 -15.13 12.24
C SER A 60 -2.91 -15.24 11.07
N VAL A 61 -4.22 -15.32 11.33
CA VAL A 61 -5.24 -15.47 10.29
C VAL A 61 -5.42 -14.16 9.52
N VAL A 62 -5.52 -13.03 10.24
CA VAL A 62 -5.60 -11.69 9.62
C VAL A 62 -4.37 -11.46 8.75
N ASN A 63 -3.17 -11.68 9.28
CA ASN A 63 -1.94 -11.45 8.55
C ASN A 63 -1.84 -12.35 7.31
N SER A 64 -2.25 -13.62 7.41
CA SER A 64 -2.29 -14.54 6.27
C SER A 64 -3.27 -14.09 5.17
N HIS A 65 -4.44 -13.58 5.55
CA HIS A 65 -5.42 -13.05 4.59
C HIS A 65 -4.91 -11.77 3.92
N LEU A 66 -4.36 -10.83 4.70
CA LEU A 66 -3.80 -9.59 4.18
C LEU A 66 -2.60 -9.84 3.27
N PHE A 67 -1.75 -10.80 3.64
CA PHE A 67 -0.64 -11.26 2.81
C PHE A 67 -1.14 -11.86 1.50
N SER A 68 -2.17 -12.71 1.54
CA SER A 68 -2.76 -13.29 0.32
C SER A 68 -3.35 -12.23 -0.62
N LEU A 69 -3.93 -11.16 -0.08
CA LEU A 69 -4.50 -10.05 -0.85
C LEU A 69 -3.44 -9.07 -1.36
N SER A 70 -2.28 -8.95 -0.69
CA SER A 70 -1.21 -8.03 -1.08
C SER A 70 -0.28 -8.59 -2.16
N GLN A 71 -0.30 -9.91 -2.38
CA GLN A 71 0.48 -10.57 -3.42
C GLN A 71 0.07 -10.10 -4.83
N GLY A 72 1.04 -10.03 -5.74
CA GLY A 72 0.78 -9.78 -7.16
C GLY A 72 0.11 -10.98 -7.84
N TRP A 73 -0.41 -10.73 -9.03
CA TRP A 73 -1.07 -11.76 -9.86
C TRP A 73 -0.23 -12.18 -11.06
N GLY A 74 1.00 -11.68 -11.15
CA GLY A 74 1.98 -11.93 -12.20
C GLY A 74 3.15 -10.96 -12.04
N GLY A 75 4.23 -11.21 -12.78
CA GLY A 75 5.42 -10.36 -12.74
C GLY A 75 5.28 -9.11 -13.61
N LYS A 76 5.99 -8.04 -13.24
CA LYS A 76 6.20 -6.87 -14.12
C LYS A 76 6.78 -7.28 -15.48
N GLU A 77 7.71 -8.23 -15.48
CA GLU A 77 8.36 -8.78 -16.68
C GLU A 77 7.37 -9.52 -17.60
N GLU A 78 6.25 -9.99 -17.06
CA GLU A 78 5.18 -10.68 -17.80
C GLU A 78 4.11 -9.69 -18.30
N GLY A 79 4.32 -8.38 -18.12
CA GLY A 79 3.35 -7.34 -18.50
C GLY A 79 2.20 -7.14 -17.50
N LEU A 80 2.20 -7.87 -16.38
CA LEU A 80 1.20 -7.77 -15.31
C LEU A 80 1.60 -6.81 -14.17
N GLY A 81 2.52 -5.90 -14.45
CA GLY A 81 2.93 -4.87 -13.50
C GLY A 81 1.77 -3.94 -13.10
N LEU A 82 1.89 -3.30 -11.93
CA LEU A 82 0.85 -2.43 -11.36
C LEU A 82 0.46 -1.29 -12.31
N LEU A 83 1.44 -0.62 -12.91
CA LEU A 83 1.19 0.49 -13.82
C LEU A 83 0.47 0.02 -15.09
N ALA A 84 0.92 -1.08 -15.70
CA ALA A 84 0.32 -1.65 -16.90
C ALA A 84 -1.16 -1.99 -16.66
N CYS A 85 -1.47 -2.58 -15.51
CA CYS A 85 -2.84 -2.90 -15.10
C CYS A 85 -3.68 -1.65 -14.71
N ALA A 86 -3.05 -0.50 -14.43
CA ALA A 86 -3.74 0.71 -13.97
C ALA A 86 -4.15 1.67 -15.09
N ILE A 87 -3.54 1.56 -16.28
CA ILE A 87 -3.75 2.49 -17.40
C ILE A 87 -4.51 1.82 -18.56
N GLU A 88 -5.18 2.66 -19.34
CA GLU A 88 -5.85 2.19 -20.57
C GLU A 88 -4.83 1.75 -21.61
N GLY A 89 -5.04 0.57 -22.20
CA GLY A 89 -4.11 -0.01 -23.19
C GLY A 89 -2.78 -0.49 -22.61
N GLY A 90 -2.62 -0.55 -21.28
CA GLY A 90 -1.39 -1.04 -20.65
C GLY A 90 -1.20 -2.56 -20.72
N CYS A 91 -2.27 -3.32 -20.93
CA CYS A 91 -2.23 -4.77 -21.14
C CYS A 91 -2.62 -5.10 -22.59
N ASP A 92 -1.78 -5.86 -23.29
CA ASP A 92 -2.12 -6.41 -24.60
C ASP A 92 -3.03 -7.65 -24.47
N ALA A 93 -3.37 -8.27 -25.61
CA ALA A 93 -4.24 -9.44 -25.65
C ALA A 93 -3.61 -10.67 -24.96
N ASP A 94 -2.30 -10.85 -25.03
CA ASP A 94 -1.61 -11.99 -24.43
C ASP A 94 -1.50 -11.83 -22.91
N VAL A 95 -1.21 -10.61 -22.45
CA VAL A 95 -1.24 -10.23 -21.02
C VAL A 95 -2.66 -10.37 -20.45
N SER A 96 -3.68 -9.99 -21.22
CA SER A 96 -5.09 -10.16 -20.82
C SER A 96 -5.45 -11.64 -20.61
N ARG A 97 -4.97 -12.52 -21.49
CA ARG A 97 -5.13 -13.97 -21.34
C ARG A 97 -4.34 -14.52 -20.15
N LEU A 98 -3.12 -14.02 -19.94
CA LEU A 98 -2.29 -14.43 -18.81
C LEU A 98 -2.91 -14.03 -17.48
N GLY A 99 -3.34 -12.77 -17.32
CA GLY A 99 -3.99 -12.31 -16.09
C GLY A 99 -5.36 -12.96 -15.85
N SER A 100 -6.01 -13.44 -16.91
CA SER A 100 -7.23 -14.26 -16.85
C SER A 100 -6.99 -15.74 -16.56
N THR A 101 -5.73 -16.18 -16.41
CA THR A 101 -5.37 -17.57 -16.16
C THR A 101 -5.14 -17.79 -14.67
N LEU A 102 -5.86 -18.75 -14.07
CA LEU A 102 -5.58 -19.16 -12.70
C LEU A 102 -4.40 -20.13 -12.71
N HIS A 103 -3.27 -19.66 -12.19
CA HIS A 103 -2.12 -20.49 -11.86
C HIS A 103 -1.84 -20.43 -10.36
N TYR A 104 -1.91 -21.59 -9.70
CA TYR A 104 -1.72 -21.72 -8.26
C TYR A 104 -0.91 -22.97 -7.92
N GLU A 105 0.17 -22.78 -7.18
CA GLU A 105 1.12 -23.82 -6.81
C GLU A 105 1.12 -24.01 -5.29
N PHE A 106 1.08 -25.26 -4.84
CA PHE A 106 1.22 -25.56 -3.42
C PHE A 106 1.79 -26.96 -3.21
N TYR A 107 2.37 -27.17 -2.04
CA TYR A 107 2.85 -28.48 -1.62
C TYR A 107 1.76 -29.19 -0.83
N GLU A 108 1.52 -30.45 -1.16
CA GLU A 108 0.63 -31.30 -0.37
C GLU A 108 1.24 -31.48 1.03
N ASP A 109 0.46 -31.17 2.06
CA ASP A 109 0.85 -31.48 3.44
C ASP A 109 0.95 -33.01 3.52
N GLY A 110 2.18 -33.52 3.60
CA GLY A 110 2.43 -34.95 3.72
C GLY A 110 1.84 -35.46 5.01
N THR A 111 0.57 -35.86 5.00
CA THR A 111 0.02 -36.66 6.10
C THR A 111 0.75 -37.99 6.07
N PRO A 112 1.48 -38.40 7.13
CA PRO A 112 1.94 -39.76 7.22
C PRO A 112 0.68 -40.63 7.34
N LYS A 113 0.25 -41.22 6.23
CA LYS A 113 -0.71 -42.32 6.27
C LYS A 113 -0.03 -43.42 7.07
N SER A 114 -0.52 -43.65 8.27
CA SER A 114 -0.11 -44.76 9.11
C SER A 114 -0.64 -46.05 8.49
N ASP A 115 0.00 -46.51 7.44
CA ASP A 115 -0.09 -47.91 7.03
C ASP A 115 1.18 -48.61 7.49
N VAL A 116 0.94 -49.61 8.31
CA VAL A 116 1.95 -50.46 8.91
C VAL A 116 2.70 -51.19 7.79
N ASP A 117 4.02 -51.19 7.95
CA ASP A 117 5.01 -52.13 7.44
C ASP A 117 5.85 -51.77 6.20
N THR A 118 7.16 -51.91 6.42
CA THR A 118 8.29 -51.94 5.48
C THR A 118 8.75 -50.67 4.77
N GLY A 119 9.68 -49.97 5.44
CA GLY A 119 10.98 -49.57 4.85
C GLY A 119 11.04 -48.33 3.96
N LYS A 120 11.57 -47.23 4.51
CA LYS A 120 12.15 -46.05 3.81
C LYS A 120 11.29 -45.45 2.68
N GLN A 121 10.43 -44.50 3.01
CA GLN A 121 10.05 -43.43 2.09
C GLN A 121 10.08 -42.10 2.84
N LEU A 122 11.02 -41.22 2.46
CA LEU A 122 10.90 -39.80 2.73
C LEU A 122 9.58 -39.38 2.08
N ALA A 123 8.63 -38.87 2.87
CA ALA A 123 7.44 -38.24 2.34
C ALA A 123 7.88 -37.01 1.52
N SER A 124 8.10 -37.19 0.22
CA SER A 124 8.37 -36.10 -0.70
C SER A 124 7.08 -35.32 -0.86
N SER A 125 7.01 -34.11 -0.30
CA SER A 125 5.89 -33.20 -0.59
C SER A 125 5.84 -32.98 -2.09
N CYS A 126 4.84 -33.54 -2.76
CA CYS A 126 4.69 -33.37 -4.19
C CYS A 126 4.12 -31.97 -4.45
N LEU A 127 4.73 -31.25 -5.40
CA LEU A 127 4.21 -29.96 -5.85
C LEU A 127 2.92 -30.22 -6.64
N GLN A 128 1.82 -29.64 -6.19
CA GLN A 128 0.55 -29.62 -6.91
C GLN A 128 0.39 -28.28 -7.63
N VAL A 129 -0.12 -28.33 -8.86
CA VAL A 129 -0.35 -27.17 -9.71
C VAL A 129 -1.79 -27.17 -10.19
N ILE A 130 -2.52 -26.10 -9.84
CA ILE A 130 -3.83 -25.79 -10.38
C ILE A 130 -3.62 -24.81 -11.53
N HIS A 131 -3.98 -25.23 -12.73
CA HIS A 131 -3.86 -24.41 -13.93
C HIS A 131 -5.19 -24.42 -14.70
N VAL A 132 -5.84 -23.25 -14.75
CA VAL A 132 -7.09 -23.05 -15.48
C VAL A 132 -6.92 -21.82 -16.38
N PRO A 133 -6.73 -21.99 -17.69
CA PRO A 133 -6.63 -20.87 -18.61
C PRO A 133 -7.98 -20.21 -18.84
N ASP A 134 -7.96 -18.92 -19.19
CA ASP A 134 -9.13 -18.15 -19.64
C ASP A 134 -10.35 -18.31 -18.70
N VAL A 135 -10.12 -18.20 -17.38
CA VAL A 135 -11.14 -18.48 -16.35
C VAL A 135 -12.38 -17.62 -16.52
N HIS A 136 -12.22 -16.39 -17.01
CA HIS A 136 -13.31 -15.47 -17.34
C HIS A 136 -14.34 -16.06 -18.34
N THR A 137 -14.00 -17.09 -19.11
CA THR A 137 -14.90 -17.76 -20.07
C THR A 137 -15.72 -18.89 -19.45
N VAL A 138 -15.38 -19.33 -18.23
CA VAL A 138 -16.06 -20.43 -17.56
C VAL A 138 -17.44 -19.96 -17.11
N VAL A 139 -18.49 -20.64 -17.59
CA VAL A 139 -19.91 -20.30 -17.32
C VAL A 139 -20.33 -20.59 -15.86
N LYS A 140 -19.42 -21.12 -15.04
CA LYS A 140 -19.70 -21.48 -13.64
C LYS A 140 -19.55 -20.28 -12.73
N ASP A 141 -20.28 -20.32 -11.63
CA ASP A 141 -20.13 -19.36 -10.56
C ASP A 141 -18.77 -19.53 -9.84
N ASP A 142 -18.11 -18.44 -9.42
CA ASP A 142 -16.78 -18.52 -8.79
C ASP A 142 -16.75 -19.47 -7.58
N LEU A 143 -17.84 -19.52 -6.78
CA LEU A 143 -17.90 -20.41 -5.62
C LEU A 143 -18.05 -21.88 -6.02
N GLN A 144 -18.74 -22.14 -7.13
CA GLN A 144 -18.87 -23.50 -7.68
C GLN A 144 -17.53 -23.97 -8.23
N LEU A 145 -16.88 -23.15 -9.06
CA LEU A 145 -15.55 -23.44 -9.59
C LEU A 145 -14.53 -23.61 -8.45
N PHE A 146 -14.57 -22.72 -7.45
CA PHE A 146 -13.72 -22.82 -6.27
C PHE A 146 -13.92 -24.15 -5.55
N LYS A 147 -15.17 -24.54 -5.26
CA LYS A 147 -15.49 -25.81 -4.60
C LYS A 147 -14.97 -27.02 -5.39
N GLU A 148 -15.15 -27.03 -6.71
CA GLU A 148 -14.63 -28.10 -7.57
C GLU A 148 -13.10 -28.21 -7.48
N LEU A 149 -12.39 -27.08 -7.51
CA LEU A 149 -10.93 -27.06 -7.36
C LEU A 149 -10.49 -27.56 -5.98
N LEU A 150 -11.22 -27.20 -4.91
CA LEU A 150 -10.94 -27.71 -3.56
C LEU A 150 -11.10 -29.23 -3.49
N ASP A 151 -12.16 -29.77 -4.07
CA ASP A 151 -12.47 -31.20 -4.04
C ASP A 151 -11.50 -32.00 -4.93
N GLN A 152 -11.15 -31.46 -6.10
CA GLN A 152 -10.25 -32.12 -7.07
C GLN A 152 -8.80 -32.20 -6.57
N TYR A 153 -8.29 -31.11 -5.98
CA TYR A 153 -6.88 -30.99 -5.58
C TYR A 153 -6.67 -31.17 -4.07
N SER A 154 -7.72 -31.42 -3.28
CA SER A 154 -7.64 -31.60 -1.83
C SER A 154 -6.90 -30.45 -1.12
N VAL A 155 -7.21 -29.21 -1.50
CA VAL A 155 -6.47 -28.02 -1.05
C VAL A 155 -6.62 -27.81 0.47
N PRO A 156 -5.52 -27.71 1.24
CA PRO A 156 -5.53 -27.46 2.68
C PRO A 156 -6.30 -26.18 3.06
N THR A 157 -7.00 -26.20 4.20
CA THR A 157 -7.84 -25.09 4.68
C THR A 157 -7.08 -23.76 4.76
N LYS A 158 -5.81 -23.79 5.18
CA LYS A 158 -4.92 -22.61 5.27
C LYS A 158 -4.65 -21.92 3.92
N LEU A 159 -4.75 -22.64 2.80
CA LEU A 159 -4.48 -22.12 1.46
C LEU A 159 -5.74 -21.69 0.70
N ARG A 160 -6.93 -22.03 1.21
CA ARG A 160 -8.21 -21.80 0.54
C ARG A 160 -8.46 -20.32 0.26
N PHE A 161 -8.17 -19.45 1.21
CA PHE A 161 -8.35 -18.01 1.03
C PHE A 161 -7.41 -17.43 -0.03
N SER A 162 -6.15 -17.88 -0.03
CA SER A 162 -5.14 -17.49 -1.03
C SER A 162 -5.55 -17.94 -2.45
N LEU A 163 -5.94 -19.21 -2.61
CA LEU A 163 -6.46 -19.73 -3.88
C LEU A 163 -7.70 -18.95 -4.34
N PHE A 164 -8.64 -18.68 -3.43
CA PHE A 164 -9.86 -17.95 -3.77
C PHE A 164 -9.56 -16.52 -4.23
N THR A 165 -8.61 -15.84 -3.60
CA THR A 165 -8.16 -14.50 -4.00
C THR A 165 -7.60 -14.51 -5.43
N ARG A 166 -6.77 -15.51 -5.77
CA ARG A 166 -6.20 -15.67 -7.12
C ARG A 166 -7.29 -15.98 -8.15
N LEU A 167 -8.25 -16.84 -7.81
CA LEU A 167 -9.39 -17.15 -8.67
C LEU A 167 -10.25 -15.90 -8.94
N ARG A 168 -10.55 -15.11 -7.92
CA ARG A 168 -11.33 -13.87 -8.04
C ARG A 168 -10.66 -12.84 -8.95
N PHE A 169 -9.34 -12.73 -8.87
CA PHE A 169 -8.62 -11.85 -9.78
C PHE A 169 -8.70 -12.36 -11.22
N ALA A 170 -8.37 -13.64 -11.45
CA ALA A 170 -8.35 -14.23 -12.79
C ALA A 170 -9.73 -14.20 -13.48
N THR A 171 -10.82 -14.37 -12.71
CA THR A 171 -12.19 -14.23 -13.23
C THR A 171 -12.54 -12.79 -13.59
N ALA A 172 -12.03 -11.82 -12.83
CA ALA A 172 -12.32 -10.40 -13.01
C ALA A 172 -11.34 -9.68 -13.96
N PHE A 173 -10.31 -10.33 -14.50
CA PHE A 173 -9.28 -9.71 -15.35
C PHE A 173 -9.74 -9.45 -16.79
N ASN A 174 -10.88 -8.78 -16.95
CA ASN A 174 -11.52 -8.51 -18.24
C ASN A 174 -11.79 -7.01 -18.48
N SER A 175 -11.51 -6.14 -17.50
CA SER A 175 -11.82 -4.72 -17.60
C SER A 175 -10.82 -3.87 -16.80
N LEU A 176 -10.54 -2.67 -17.30
CA LEU A 176 -9.68 -1.71 -16.58
C LEU A 176 -10.24 -1.34 -15.21
N LEU A 177 -11.57 -1.30 -15.06
CA LEU A 177 -12.22 -0.98 -13.80
C LEU A 177 -11.91 -2.04 -12.73
N THR A 178 -12.05 -3.31 -13.07
CA THR A 178 -11.75 -4.42 -12.15
C THR A 178 -10.25 -4.49 -11.86
N HIS A 179 -9.38 -4.26 -12.84
CA HIS A 179 -7.93 -4.19 -12.60
C HIS A 179 -7.60 -3.13 -11.54
N ARG A 180 -8.17 -1.93 -11.67
CA ARG A 180 -7.99 -0.84 -10.71
C ARG A 180 -8.56 -1.17 -9.33
N GLN A 181 -9.72 -1.82 -9.24
CA GLN A 181 -10.28 -2.28 -7.97
C GLN A 181 -9.34 -3.26 -7.27
N PHE A 182 -8.82 -4.25 -8.00
CA PHE A 182 -7.89 -5.21 -7.43
C PHE A 182 -6.55 -4.57 -7.04
N ILE A 183 -6.03 -3.61 -7.80
CA ILE A 183 -4.87 -2.80 -7.37
C ILE A 183 -5.18 -2.09 -6.04
N CYS A 184 -6.36 -1.51 -5.89
CA CYS A 184 -6.75 -0.88 -4.62
C CYS A 184 -6.81 -1.90 -3.46
N ILE A 185 -7.37 -3.09 -3.70
CA ILE A 185 -7.36 -4.21 -2.73
C ILE A 185 -5.93 -4.54 -2.33
N ARG A 186 -5.03 -4.71 -3.30
CA ARG A 186 -3.61 -5.04 -3.08
C ARG A 186 -2.91 -3.99 -2.22
N LEU A 187 -3.07 -2.71 -2.55
CA LEU A 187 -2.45 -1.59 -1.84
C LEU A 187 -2.99 -1.43 -0.41
N LEU A 188 -4.31 -1.54 -0.24
CA LEU A 188 -4.94 -1.47 1.08
C LEU A 188 -4.53 -2.65 1.97
N ALA A 189 -4.54 -3.87 1.41
CA ALA A 189 -4.13 -5.07 2.13
C ALA A 189 -2.65 -5.01 2.53
N PHE A 190 -1.77 -4.54 1.63
CA PHE A 190 -0.35 -4.34 1.93
C PHE A 190 -0.13 -3.31 3.04
N THR A 191 -0.82 -2.17 2.97
CA THR A 191 -0.74 -1.12 3.99
C THR A 191 -1.18 -1.65 5.35
N ALA A 192 -2.37 -2.29 5.40
CA ALA A 192 -2.89 -2.87 6.63
C ALA A 192 -1.98 -3.99 7.18
N LEU A 193 -1.35 -4.79 6.31
CA LEU A 193 -0.41 -5.84 6.69
C LEU A 193 0.84 -5.25 7.36
N LEU A 194 1.45 -4.19 6.82
CA LEU A 194 2.61 -3.57 7.46
C LEU A 194 2.26 -2.92 8.81
N GLU A 195 1.05 -2.40 8.93
CA GLU A 195 0.57 -1.78 10.15
C GLU A 195 0.13 -2.80 11.20
N SER A 196 -0.24 -4.02 10.80
CA SER A 196 -0.63 -5.14 11.68
C SER A 196 0.52 -5.84 12.40
N ASN A 197 1.76 -5.52 12.05
CA ASN A 197 2.98 -6.08 12.64
C ASN A 197 3.07 -7.58 12.40
N PRO A 198 3.21 -7.96 11.12
CA PRO A 198 3.27 -9.34 10.71
C PRO A 198 4.65 -9.90 11.05
N ASP A 199 4.79 -11.21 10.91
CA ASP A 199 6.07 -11.87 11.11
C ASP A 199 7.10 -11.36 10.09
N HIS A 200 8.32 -11.13 10.57
CA HIS A 200 9.40 -10.61 9.73
C HIS A 200 9.72 -11.54 8.55
N GLU A 201 9.54 -12.85 8.73
CA GLU A 201 9.75 -13.86 7.69
C GLU A 201 8.77 -13.68 6.53
N ASP A 202 7.48 -13.47 6.81
CA ASP A 202 6.46 -13.24 5.78
C ASP A 202 6.79 -12.02 4.93
N LEU A 203 7.22 -10.93 5.55
CA LEU A 203 7.61 -9.72 4.82
C LEU A 203 8.87 -9.92 3.99
N VAL A 204 9.84 -10.70 4.47
CA VAL A 204 11.02 -11.06 3.67
C VAL A 204 10.58 -11.86 2.44
N VAL A 205 9.71 -12.86 2.60
CA VAL A 205 9.16 -13.63 1.48
C VAL A 205 8.43 -12.73 0.47
N PHE A 206 7.64 -11.77 0.94
CA PHE A 206 6.98 -10.79 0.07
C PHE A 206 7.99 -10.07 -0.85
N PHE A 207 9.01 -9.45 -0.27
CA PHE A 207 9.97 -8.64 -1.05
C PHE A 207 10.95 -9.47 -1.88
N VAL A 208 11.19 -10.74 -1.52
CA VAL A 208 11.93 -11.67 -2.38
C VAL A 208 11.13 -11.99 -3.64
N ASN A 209 9.81 -12.16 -3.51
CA ASN A 209 8.95 -12.45 -4.66
C ASN A 209 8.61 -11.20 -5.48
N GLU A 210 8.63 -10.01 -4.86
CA GLU A 210 8.21 -8.74 -5.46
C GLU A 210 9.31 -7.66 -5.29
N PRO A 211 10.53 -7.86 -5.84
CA PRO A 211 11.66 -6.95 -5.60
C PRO A 211 11.44 -5.55 -6.19
N GLU A 212 10.68 -5.46 -7.27
CA GLU A 212 10.41 -4.21 -7.99
C GLU A 212 9.19 -3.44 -7.44
N PHE A 213 8.54 -3.95 -6.38
CA PHE A 213 7.26 -3.40 -5.89
C PHE A 213 7.34 -1.90 -5.61
N VAL A 214 8.40 -1.42 -4.94
CA VAL A 214 8.58 0.01 -4.64
C VAL A 214 8.75 0.86 -5.91
N ASN A 215 9.45 0.33 -6.91
CA ASN A 215 9.63 1.01 -8.20
C ASN A 215 8.30 1.08 -8.96
N GLU A 216 7.47 0.04 -8.90
CA GLU A 216 6.14 0.03 -9.51
C GLU A 216 5.18 1.01 -8.85
N LEU A 217 5.23 1.14 -7.51
CA LEU A 217 4.51 2.18 -6.77
C LEU A 217 4.91 3.57 -7.28
N VAL A 218 6.21 3.86 -7.40
CA VAL A 218 6.68 5.15 -7.92
C VAL A 218 6.27 5.36 -9.38
N ALA A 219 6.26 4.32 -10.21
CA ALA A 219 5.80 4.41 -11.60
C ALA A 219 4.31 4.81 -11.70
N ILE A 220 3.45 4.31 -10.79
CA ILE A 220 2.05 4.77 -10.71
C ILE A 220 1.98 6.27 -10.39
N LEU A 221 2.79 6.76 -9.45
CA LEU A 221 2.79 8.18 -9.08
C LEU A 221 3.26 9.09 -10.24
N GLN A 222 4.19 8.60 -11.07
CA GLN A 222 4.69 9.31 -12.25
C GLN A 222 3.69 9.32 -13.43
N ALA A 223 2.73 8.41 -13.45
CA ALA A 223 1.72 8.34 -14.51
C ALA A 223 0.62 9.41 -14.39
N GLU A 224 0.64 10.20 -13.31
CA GLU A 224 -0.23 11.34 -13.05
C GLU A 224 -1.70 11.04 -13.40
N ASP A 225 -2.30 11.78 -14.32
CA ASP A 225 -3.74 11.70 -14.64
C ASP A 225 -4.14 10.43 -15.40
N SER A 226 -3.18 9.63 -15.84
CA SER A 226 -3.43 8.32 -16.44
C SER A 226 -3.99 7.34 -15.41
N VAL A 227 -3.74 7.58 -14.11
CA VAL A 227 -4.20 6.77 -12.99
C VAL A 227 -5.09 7.60 -12.06
N PRO A 228 -6.25 7.06 -11.63
CA PRO A 228 -7.15 7.77 -10.72
C PRO A 228 -6.43 8.26 -9.46
N GLU A 229 -6.74 9.48 -9.01
CA GLU A 229 -6.12 10.10 -7.83
C GLU A 229 -6.28 9.22 -6.58
N HIS A 230 -7.43 8.55 -6.42
CA HIS A 230 -7.65 7.61 -5.32
C HIS A 230 -6.59 6.49 -5.27
N THR A 231 -6.25 5.88 -6.40
CA THR A 231 -5.21 4.85 -6.47
C THR A 231 -3.84 5.46 -6.14
N ARG A 232 -3.54 6.68 -6.63
CA ARG A 232 -2.30 7.39 -6.29
C ARG A 232 -2.19 7.68 -4.78
N ILE A 233 -3.29 8.06 -4.12
CA ILE A 233 -3.34 8.22 -2.65
C ILE A 233 -2.98 6.91 -1.94
N LEU A 234 -3.58 5.79 -2.36
CA LEU A 234 -3.27 4.47 -1.77
C LEU A 234 -1.81 4.07 -1.96
N VAL A 235 -1.20 4.42 -3.09
CA VAL A 235 0.23 4.22 -3.33
C VAL A 235 1.09 5.02 -2.35
N VAL A 236 0.75 6.29 -2.11
CA VAL A 236 1.48 7.12 -1.13
C VAL A 236 1.33 6.55 0.29
N HIS A 237 0.15 6.05 0.65
CA HIS A 237 -0.05 5.35 1.93
C HIS A 237 0.79 4.07 2.05
N ALA A 238 0.85 3.25 1.00
CA ALA A 238 1.68 2.04 0.98
C ALA A 238 3.17 2.36 1.15
N LEU A 239 3.68 3.38 0.44
CA LEU A 239 5.05 3.88 0.60
C LEU A 239 5.30 4.39 2.02
N SER A 240 4.33 5.10 2.60
CA SER A 240 4.44 5.64 3.96
C SER A 240 4.50 4.52 5.01
N ALA A 241 3.61 3.53 4.92
CA ALA A 241 3.59 2.38 5.82
C ALA A 241 4.90 1.57 5.73
N GLN A 242 5.45 1.44 4.52
CA GLN A 242 6.75 0.80 4.32
C GLN A 242 7.90 1.63 4.89
N ALA A 243 7.88 2.96 4.71
CA ALA A 243 8.89 3.86 5.25
C ALA A 243 8.85 3.97 6.79
N GLN A 244 7.72 3.66 7.42
CA GLN A 244 7.62 3.55 8.87
C GLN A 244 8.30 2.29 9.40
N ASP A 245 8.51 1.28 8.57
CA ASP A 245 9.35 0.15 8.93
C ASP A 245 10.84 0.47 8.72
N ARG A 246 11.61 0.47 9.82
CA ARG A 246 13.00 0.94 9.80
C ARG A 246 13.92 0.17 8.85
N PRO A 247 13.93 -1.18 8.82
CA PRO A 247 14.71 -1.93 7.83
C PRO A 247 14.43 -1.55 6.38
N ARG A 248 13.20 -1.10 6.07
CA ARG A 248 12.74 -0.83 4.69
C ARG A 248 12.75 0.64 4.31
N GLN A 249 12.87 1.55 5.28
CA GLN A 249 12.84 3.00 5.06
C GLN A 249 13.89 3.49 4.07
N SER A 250 15.11 2.95 4.11
CA SER A 250 16.21 3.37 3.22
C SER A 250 15.92 3.10 1.74
N ASN A 251 15.27 1.97 1.44
CA ASN A 251 14.88 1.63 0.08
C ASN A 251 13.81 2.60 -0.44
N VAL A 252 12.76 2.84 0.36
CA VAL A 252 11.71 3.81 -0.01
C VAL A 252 12.31 5.18 -0.24
N LEU A 253 13.15 5.68 0.68
CA LEU A 253 13.82 6.96 0.55
C LEU A 253 14.61 7.05 -0.76
N ALA A 254 15.45 6.04 -1.05
CA ALA A 254 16.28 6.02 -2.25
C ALA A 254 15.47 6.14 -3.55
N VAL A 255 14.36 5.41 -3.65
CA VAL A 255 13.52 5.42 -4.86
C VAL A 255 12.75 6.74 -4.99
N VAL A 256 12.13 7.24 -3.90
CA VAL A 256 11.30 8.47 -3.99
C VAL A 256 12.12 9.76 -4.10
N SER A 257 13.36 9.77 -3.59
CA SER A 257 14.30 10.89 -3.75
C SER A 257 15.20 10.75 -4.99
N ALA A 258 15.05 9.68 -5.77
CA ALA A 258 15.81 9.51 -7.01
C ALA A 258 15.57 10.71 -7.95
N GLY A 259 16.65 11.23 -8.53
CA GLY A 259 16.59 12.44 -9.37
C GLY A 259 16.62 13.77 -8.60
N GLY A 260 16.78 13.75 -7.28
CA GLY A 260 16.93 14.95 -6.45
C GLY A 260 15.76 15.90 -6.63
N HIS A 261 16.04 17.16 -6.96
CA HIS A 261 15.00 18.19 -7.15
C HIS A 261 14.04 17.92 -8.33
N ARG A 262 14.37 17.02 -9.26
CA ARG A 262 13.47 16.57 -10.34
C ARG A 262 12.84 15.20 -10.05
N GLY A 263 13.01 14.69 -8.84
CA GLY A 263 12.46 13.42 -8.42
C GLY A 263 10.94 13.45 -8.29
N VAL A 264 10.35 12.26 -8.18
CA VAL A 264 8.90 12.08 -8.11
C VAL A 264 8.28 12.82 -6.91
N LEU A 265 8.84 12.65 -5.72
CA LEU A 265 8.25 13.20 -4.49
C LEU A 265 8.33 14.74 -4.45
N PRO A 266 9.48 15.40 -4.72
CA PRO A 266 9.54 16.86 -4.78
C PRO A 266 8.60 17.47 -5.81
N ASN A 267 8.50 16.87 -7.01
CA ASN A 267 7.59 17.35 -8.04
C ASN A 267 6.12 17.27 -7.60
N LEU A 268 5.71 16.15 -6.98
CA LEU A 268 4.33 15.98 -6.51
C LEU A 268 4.00 16.92 -5.36
N VAL A 269 4.91 17.09 -4.38
CA VAL A 269 4.72 18.04 -3.28
C VAL A 269 4.63 19.47 -3.83
N GLN A 270 5.49 19.83 -4.79
CA GLN A 270 5.44 21.14 -5.43
C GLN A 270 4.11 21.40 -6.15
N LYS A 271 3.62 20.43 -6.93
CA LYS A 271 2.33 20.52 -7.60
C LYS A 271 1.17 20.63 -6.60
N ALA A 272 1.20 19.84 -5.53
CA ALA A 272 0.18 19.87 -4.48
C ALA A 272 0.15 21.23 -3.77
N VAL A 273 1.30 21.74 -3.32
CA VAL A 273 1.40 23.06 -2.67
C VAL A 273 0.93 24.16 -3.63
N ALA A 274 1.40 24.16 -4.89
CA ALA A 274 0.99 25.14 -5.87
C ALA A 274 -0.53 25.08 -6.18
N SER A 275 -1.12 23.88 -6.15
CA SER A 275 -2.56 23.72 -6.35
C SER A 275 -3.37 24.31 -5.20
N LEU A 276 -2.92 24.09 -3.96
CA LEU A 276 -3.57 24.58 -2.75
C LEU A 276 -3.45 26.10 -2.62
N THR A 277 -2.24 26.66 -2.83
CA THR A 277 -2.02 28.10 -2.65
C THR A 277 -2.66 28.97 -3.74
N ASN A 278 -2.93 28.38 -4.92
CA ASN A 278 -3.55 29.09 -6.04
C ASN A 278 -5.03 28.71 -6.25
N ASP A 279 -5.62 27.90 -5.35
CA ASP A 279 -6.99 27.37 -5.47
C ASP A 279 -7.32 26.79 -6.86
N SER A 280 -6.35 26.12 -7.49
CA SER A 280 -6.50 25.61 -8.87
C SER A 280 -7.39 24.37 -8.98
N GLY A 281 -7.64 23.68 -7.85
CA GLY A 281 -8.45 22.45 -7.78
C GLY A 281 -7.83 21.22 -8.46
N ILE A 282 -6.56 21.28 -8.88
CA ILE A 282 -5.86 20.20 -9.61
C ILE A 282 -5.50 19.03 -8.69
N CYS A 283 -5.20 19.30 -7.42
CA CYS A 283 -4.83 18.33 -6.41
C CYS A 283 -5.83 18.38 -5.25
N SER A 284 -6.34 17.24 -4.82
CA SER A 284 -7.19 17.18 -3.63
C SER A 284 -6.41 17.36 -2.33
N ILE A 285 -7.09 17.85 -1.29
CA ILE A 285 -6.56 17.95 0.08
C ILE A 285 -6.07 16.56 0.55
N ALA A 286 -6.82 15.50 0.28
CA ALA A 286 -6.46 14.13 0.67
C ALA A 286 -5.14 13.66 0.03
N PHE A 287 -4.87 14.04 -1.23
CA PHE A 287 -3.60 13.70 -1.87
C PHE A 287 -2.44 14.51 -1.29
N ALA A 288 -2.64 15.80 -1.02
CA ALA A 288 -1.65 16.63 -0.34
C ALA A 288 -1.33 16.12 1.08
N GLU A 289 -2.35 15.73 1.86
CA GLU A 289 -2.19 15.13 3.19
C GLU A 289 -1.34 13.85 3.13
N ALA A 290 -1.65 12.96 2.19
CA ALA A 290 -0.89 11.73 2.01
C ALA A 290 0.59 12.01 1.69
N LEU A 291 0.87 12.97 0.79
CA LEU A 291 2.23 13.36 0.45
C LEU A 291 2.99 13.96 1.64
N LEU A 292 2.36 14.87 2.40
CA LEU A 292 2.98 15.44 3.59
C LEU A 292 3.19 14.39 4.69
N PHE A 293 2.31 13.41 4.81
CA PHE A 293 2.50 12.28 5.72
C PHE A 293 3.73 11.44 5.34
N LEU A 294 3.90 11.11 4.05
CA LEU A 294 5.10 10.42 3.56
C LEU A 294 6.38 11.21 3.87
N VAL A 295 6.37 12.52 3.59
CA VAL A 295 7.50 13.40 3.91
C VAL A 295 7.79 13.38 5.41
N THR A 296 6.77 13.49 6.26
CA THR A 296 6.89 13.44 7.73
C THR A 296 7.58 12.16 8.20
N VAL A 297 7.21 11.01 7.62
CA VAL A 297 7.84 9.72 7.95
C VAL A 297 9.31 9.69 7.51
N LEU A 298 9.63 10.21 6.32
CA LEU A 298 10.99 10.17 5.79
C LEU A 298 11.95 11.13 6.52
N VAL A 299 11.50 12.32 6.90
CA VAL A 299 12.30 13.29 7.67
C VAL A 299 12.51 12.88 9.12
N SER A 300 11.90 11.78 9.59
CA SER A 300 12.14 11.22 10.93
C SER A 300 13.53 10.57 11.08
N SER A 301 14.39 10.66 10.06
CA SER A 301 15.77 10.17 10.05
C SER A 301 16.72 11.23 9.51
N SER A 302 17.98 11.22 9.97
CA SER A 302 18.99 12.15 9.47
C SER A 302 19.25 11.99 7.97
N ALA A 303 19.29 10.74 7.47
CA ALA A 303 19.47 10.45 6.05
C ALA A 303 18.31 11.02 5.20
N GLY A 304 17.07 10.84 5.65
CA GLY A 304 15.90 11.41 4.99
C GLY A 304 15.90 12.94 5.00
N CYS A 305 16.27 13.56 6.13
CA CYS A 305 16.42 15.01 6.21
C CYS A 305 17.45 15.55 5.22
N VAL A 306 18.62 14.91 5.09
CA VAL A 306 19.66 15.34 4.14
C VAL A 306 19.14 15.20 2.70
N ALA A 307 18.64 14.02 2.33
CA ALA A 307 18.20 13.73 0.97
C ALA A 307 17.03 14.64 0.53
N LEU A 308 16.02 14.84 1.38
CA LEU A 308 14.85 15.65 1.04
C LEU A 308 15.12 17.16 1.07
N ARG A 309 16.07 17.62 1.89
CA ARG A 309 16.57 18.99 1.84
C ARG A 309 17.28 19.25 0.52
N GLU A 310 18.16 18.35 0.09
CA GLU A 310 18.88 18.45 -1.19
C GLU A 310 17.93 18.33 -2.39
N ALA A 311 16.83 17.61 -2.23
CA ALA A 311 15.74 17.57 -3.18
C ALA A 311 14.89 18.86 -3.20
N GLY A 312 15.20 19.86 -2.36
CA GLY A 312 14.57 21.17 -2.38
C GLY A 312 13.23 21.25 -1.65
N LEU A 313 12.91 20.34 -0.73
CA LEU A 313 11.59 20.37 -0.07
C LEU A 313 11.39 21.58 0.87
N ILE A 314 12.44 22.14 1.45
CA ILE A 314 12.31 23.32 2.33
C ILE A 314 11.65 24.50 1.59
N PRO A 315 12.21 25.03 0.49
CA PRO A 315 11.57 26.12 -0.24
C PRO A 315 10.20 25.74 -0.81
N THR A 316 9.97 24.48 -1.16
CA THR A 316 8.68 24.00 -1.67
C THR A 316 7.55 24.08 -0.64
N LEU A 317 7.85 23.88 0.65
CA LEU A 317 6.85 23.89 1.73
C LEU A 317 6.56 25.29 2.26
N LEU A 318 7.45 26.27 2.09
CA LEU A 318 7.27 27.62 2.64
C LEU A 318 5.98 28.34 2.20
N PRO A 319 5.53 28.25 0.94
CA PRO A 319 4.27 28.89 0.52
C PRO A 319 3.06 28.41 1.32
N LEU A 320 3.05 27.14 1.74
CA LEU A 320 1.96 26.54 2.50
C LEU A 320 1.81 27.19 3.90
N LEU A 321 2.87 27.78 4.46
CA LEU A 321 2.80 28.51 5.73
C LEU A 321 2.00 29.81 5.65
N LYS A 322 1.74 30.31 4.43
CA LYS A 322 0.92 31.52 4.20
C LYS A 322 -0.53 31.18 3.91
N ASP A 323 -0.87 29.90 3.84
CA ASP A 323 -2.23 29.46 3.55
C ASP A 323 -3.13 29.73 4.75
N THR A 324 -4.13 30.59 4.56
CA THR A 324 -5.09 30.99 5.60
C THR A 324 -6.43 30.27 5.46
N ASN A 325 -6.57 29.32 4.54
CA ASN A 325 -7.82 28.58 4.37
C ASN A 325 -8.01 27.65 5.58
N SER A 326 -9.16 27.79 6.26
CA SER A 326 -9.50 26.98 7.43
C SER A 326 -9.54 25.46 7.13
N GLN A 327 -9.78 25.08 5.87
CA GLN A 327 -9.77 23.67 5.46
C GLN A 327 -8.35 23.10 5.34
N HIS A 328 -7.32 23.94 5.27
CA HIS A 328 -5.94 23.54 5.08
C HIS A 328 -5.12 23.53 6.38
N LEU A 329 -5.74 23.78 7.54
CA LEU A 329 -5.04 23.92 8.83
C LEU A 329 -4.17 22.71 9.20
N ASP A 330 -4.65 21.49 8.92
CA ASP A 330 -3.88 20.26 9.18
C ASP A 330 -2.67 20.12 8.24
N LEU A 331 -2.77 20.63 7.01
CA LEU A 331 -1.67 20.68 6.04
C LEU A 331 -0.60 21.68 6.48
N VAL A 332 -1.01 22.89 6.90
CA VAL A 332 -0.11 23.91 7.45
C VAL A 332 0.61 23.38 8.68
N THR A 333 -0.12 22.76 9.60
CA THR A 333 0.44 22.12 10.80
C THR A 333 1.47 21.04 10.44
N SER A 334 1.16 20.21 9.45
CA SER A 334 2.08 19.17 8.96
C SER A 334 3.34 19.79 8.33
N ALA A 335 3.20 20.86 7.56
CA ALA A 335 4.33 21.58 6.96
C ALA A 335 5.26 22.18 8.02
N VAL A 336 4.71 22.79 9.07
CA VAL A 336 5.49 23.30 10.20
C VAL A 336 6.28 22.18 10.87
N ARG A 337 5.64 21.03 11.17
CA ARG A 337 6.32 19.88 11.79
C ARG A 337 7.42 19.30 10.92
N ILE A 338 7.23 19.26 9.60
CA ILE A 338 8.26 18.80 8.66
C ILE A 338 9.45 19.75 8.67
N LEU A 339 9.20 21.07 8.66
CA LEU A 339 10.25 22.09 8.71
C LEU A 339 11.02 22.04 10.05
N GLU A 340 10.31 21.84 11.16
CA GLU A 340 10.91 21.58 12.48
C GLU A 340 11.84 20.36 12.44
N ALA A 341 11.37 19.23 11.90
CA ALA A 341 12.20 18.03 11.77
C ALA A 341 13.46 18.28 10.92
N PHE A 342 13.36 19.03 9.82
CA PHE A 342 14.55 19.42 9.06
C PHE A 342 15.56 20.21 9.90
N MET A 343 15.09 21.12 10.74
CA MET A 343 15.94 21.94 11.61
C MET A 343 16.58 21.13 12.74
N ASP A 344 15.85 20.16 13.31
CA ASP A 344 16.34 19.28 14.38
C ASP A 344 17.44 18.32 13.90
N TYR A 345 17.29 17.79 12.68
CA TYR A 345 18.19 16.77 12.14
C TYR A 345 19.23 17.29 11.15
N SER A 346 19.18 18.57 10.74
CA SER A 346 20.10 19.16 9.75
C SER A 346 20.46 20.62 10.07
N ASN A 347 21.66 20.85 10.63
CA ASN A 347 22.16 22.21 10.93
C ASN A 347 22.07 23.20 9.74
N PRO A 348 22.40 22.83 8.48
CA PRO A 348 22.29 23.77 7.37
C PRO A 348 20.83 24.08 6.97
N ALA A 349 19.86 23.24 7.35
CA ALA A 349 18.44 23.51 7.08
C ALA A 349 17.94 24.77 7.81
N GLY A 350 18.37 24.97 9.06
CA GLY A 350 18.01 26.16 9.83
C GLY A 350 18.57 27.45 9.19
N THR A 351 19.77 27.41 8.62
CA THR A 351 20.32 28.55 7.88
C THR A 351 19.53 28.81 6.60
N LEU A 352 19.28 27.78 5.79
CA LEU A 352 18.48 27.91 4.57
C LEU A 352 17.07 28.46 4.86
N PHE A 353 16.41 27.99 5.91
CA PHE A 353 15.09 28.48 6.31
C PHE A 353 15.11 29.97 6.66
N ARG A 354 16.14 30.45 7.39
CA ARG A 354 16.30 31.88 7.69
C ARG A 354 16.57 32.70 6.43
N ASP A 355 17.44 32.22 5.55
CA ASP A 355 17.79 32.91 4.30
C ASP A 355 16.58 33.07 3.36
N LEU A 356 15.64 32.13 3.43
CA LEU A 356 14.36 32.17 2.70
C LEU A 356 13.27 33.00 3.41
N GLY A 357 13.61 33.73 4.48
CA GLY A 357 12.68 34.59 5.21
C GLY A 357 11.76 33.87 6.20
N GLY A 358 12.06 32.62 6.57
CA GLY A 358 11.23 31.79 7.44
C GLY A 358 10.91 32.41 8.82
N GLN A 359 11.77 33.27 9.36
CA GLN A 359 11.50 34.00 10.61
C GLN A 359 10.29 34.93 10.50
N SER A 360 10.13 35.62 9.37
CA SER A 360 8.99 36.52 9.13
C SER A 360 7.67 35.75 9.00
N LEU A 361 7.72 34.57 8.38
CA LEU A 361 6.60 33.65 8.24
C LEU A 361 6.09 33.13 9.59
N MET A 362 7.00 32.76 10.49
CA MET A 362 6.62 32.30 11.82
C MET A 362 5.98 33.40 12.67
N SER A 363 6.46 34.65 12.56
CA SER A 363 5.80 35.79 13.23
C SER A 363 4.37 35.97 12.74
N TYR A 364 4.16 35.88 11.42
CA TYR A 364 2.83 35.99 10.82
C TYR A 364 1.84 34.93 11.35
N LEU A 365 2.31 33.70 11.59
CA LEU A 365 1.48 32.62 12.15
C LEU A 365 1.14 32.79 13.64
N ILE A 366 1.91 33.60 14.39
CA ILE A 366 1.68 33.87 15.82
C ILE A 366 0.75 35.08 15.99
N ASP A 367 0.85 36.05 15.07
CA ASP A 367 0.14 37.34 15.15
C ASP A 367 -1.23 37.35 14.43
N GLY A 368 -1.49 36.37 13.54
CA GLY A 368 -2.75 36.19 12.81
C GLY A 368 -3.63 35.12 13.42
#